data_AF-A0A0G0T5Q0-F1
#
_entry.id   AF-A0A0G0T5Q0-F1
#
_cell.length_a   1.000
_cell.length_b   1.000
_cell.length_c   1.000
_cell.angle_alpha   90.00
_cell.angle_beta   90.00
_cell.angle_gamma   90.00
#
_symmetry.space_group_name_H-M   'P 1'
#
loop_
_entity.id
_entity.type
_entity.pdbx_description
1 polymer ?
#
loop_
_entity_poly.entity_id
_entity_poly.type
_entity_poly.pdbx_seq_one_letter_code
_entity_poly.pdbx_strand_id
1 'polypeptide(L)'
;KYQKKHTPQFSTSVQAPFDRGLYLNNLYFVTMTEYGKSLVNEGAKVAFPPEVVRLPLGAVISESGYKQLRSCESEKERFVTFYFNGQQESAFPGEDRLIISSPKVATYDLIPEMSARTVTENVLAKMKDFPDYKFILINFANPDMVGHTGNIGAGAKACQIVDECLGKLYDHITAYNGFMIVTSDHGNCEQMIDSQTGEIETEHSANPVPFIAISKYLEGKPVTLTSGILADVAPTVLNVLGIQVPGNMTGRNLLESLV
;
A
#
# COMPACT_ATOMS: atom_id res chain seq x y z
N LYS A 1 -17.75 -14.55 0.60
CA LYS A 1 -16.89 -15.04 1.72
C LYS A 1 -16.29 -13.90 2.58
N TYR A 2 -16.46 -12.62 2.22
CA TYR A 2 -15.86 -11.45 2.90
C TYR A 2 -16.83 -10.61 3.77
N GLN A 3 -17.95 -11.19 4.23
CA GLN A 3 -18.84 -10.56 5.22
C GLN A 3 -18.71 -11.17 6.62
N LYS A 4 -17.62 -11.90 6.90
CA LYS A 4 -17.35 -12.34 8.27
C LYS A 4 -16.49 -11.29 8.94
N LYS A 5 -17.05 -10.62 9.95
CA LYS A 5 -16.31 -9.81 10.94
C LYS A 5 -15.02 -10.55 11.30
N HIS A 6 -13.86 -10.01 10.91
CA HIS A 6 -12.54 -10.48 11.36
C HIS A 6 -12.22 -10.02 12.79
N THR A 7 -13.21 -9.57 13.56
CA THR A 7 -13.08 -9.47 15.01
C THR A 7 -13.42 -10.84 15.58
N PRO A 8 -12.44 -11.65 16.01
CA PRO A 8 -12.77 -12.86 16.77
C PRO A 8 -13.65 -12.43 17.93
N GLN A 9 -14.84 -13.01 18.03
CA GLN A 9 -15.56 -13.01 19.30
C GLN A 9 -14.68 -13.79 20.25
N PHE A 10 -13.94 -13.07 21.10
CA PHE A 10 -13.16 -13.68 22.16
C PHE A 10 -14.14 -14.44 23.05
N SER A 11 -14.15 -15.76 22.91
CA SER A 11 -14.68 -16.63 23.95
C SER A 11 -13.89 -16.31 25.21
N THR A 12 -14.58 -15.87 26.26
CA THR A 12 -13.97 -15.50 27.54
C THR A 12 -13.37 -16.68 28.29
N SER A 13 -13.48 -17.90 27.77
CA SER A 13 -12.83 -19.09 28.31
C SER A 13 -11.80 -19.64 27.33
N VAL A 14 -10.59 -19.09 27.34
CA VAL A 14 -9.44 -19.75 26.70
C VAL A 14 -9.08 -20.94 27.58
N GLN A 15 -9.53 -22.13 27.19
CA GLN A 15 -9.11 -23.37 27.83
C GLN A 15 -7.61 -23.54 27.54
N ALA A 16 -6.79 -23.67 28.60
CA ALA A 16 -5.36 -23.86 28.43
C ALA A 16 -5.09 -25.13 27.60
N PRO A 17 -4.22 -25.09 26.58
CA PRO A 17 -3.97 -26.24 25.71
C PRO A 17 -3.30 -27.42 26.44
N PHE A 18 -2.68 -27.17 27.59
CA PHE A 18 -2.07 -28.17 28.47
C PHE A 18 -1.91 -27.62 29.90
N ASP A 19 -1.65 -28.51 30.86
CA ASP A 19 -1.30 -28.15 32.24
C ASP A 19 0.10 -27.54 32.28
N ARG A 20 0.19 -26.25 32.66
CA ARG A 20 1.43 -25.49 32.74
C ARG A 20 2.18 -25.69 34.06
N GLY A 21 1.58 -26.37 35.04
CA GLY A 21 2.14 -26.54 36.37
C GLY A 21 2.25 -25.23 37.15
N LEU A 22 3.27 -25.12 37.99
CA LEU A 22 3.51 -23.95 38.85
C LEU A 22 3.99 -22.74 38.03
N TYR A 23 3.39 -21.58 38.27
CA TYR A 23 3.80 -20.33 37.64
C TYR A 23 4.99 -19.71 38.37
N LEU A 24 5.91 -19.11 37.61
CA LEU A 24 6.94 -18.25 38.17
C LEU A 24 6.30 -16.93 38.63
N ASN A 25 6.40 -16.65 39.93
CA ASN A 25 6.00 -15.36 40.49
C ASN A 25 7.11 -14.32 40.28
N ASN A 26 6.75 -13.05 40.05
CA ASN A 26 7.69 -11.93 39.87
C ASN A 26 8.66 -12.07 38.68
N LEU A 27 8.25 -12.77 37.61
CA LEU A 27 9.04 -12.83 36.39
C LEU A 27 9.00 -11.48 35.66
N TYR A 28 10.16 -10.86 35.46
CA TYR A 28 10.30 -9.68 34.60
C TYR A 28 10.55 -10.13 33.16
N PHE A 29 9.50 -10.19 32.35
CA PHE A 29 9.56 -10.66 30.97
C PHE A 29 9.59 -9.48 29.99
N VAL A 30 10.65 -9.42 29.17
CA VAL A 30 10.86 -8.35 28.18
C VAL A 30 10.98 -8.95 26.79
N THR A 31 10.24 -8.42 25.83
CA THR A 31 10.38 -8.72 24.40
C THR A 31 11.19 -7.63 23.71
N MET A 32 11.89 -7.97 22.62
CA MET A 32 12.64 -6.98 21.84
C MET A 32 11.70 -5.91 21.25
N THR A 33 10.61 -6.35 20.63
CA THR A 33 9.54 -5.51 20.07
C THR A 33 8.17 -6.01 20.52
N GLU A 34 7.09 -5.30 20.18
CA GLU A 34 5.74 -5.73 20.48
C GLU A 34 5.32 -6.89 19.55
N TYR A 35 5.23 -8.11 20.09
CA TYR A 35 4.73 -9.27 19.33
C TYR A 35 3.20 -9.39 19.32
N GLY A 36 2.52 -8.66 20.20
CA GLY A 36 1.07 -8.60 20.23
C GLY A 36 0.53 -7.96 21.51
N LYS A 37 -0.57 -7.22 21.37
CA LYS A 37 -1.24 -6.55 22.48
C LYS A 37 -1.64 -7.49 23.61
N SER A 38 -1.98 -8.75 23.31
CA SER A 38 -2.32 -9.75 24.34
C SER A 38 -1.15 -10.00 25.29
N LEU A 39 0.07 -10.17 24.78
CA LEU A 39 1.27 -10.38 25.62
C LEU A 39 1.55 -9.17 26.52
N VAL A 40 1.42 -7.97 25.95
CA VAL A 40 1.59 -6.71 26.71
C VAL A 40 0.50 -6.58 27.79
N ASN A 41 -0.75 -6.90 27.47
CA ASN A 41 -1.87 -6.89 28.42
C ASN A 41 -1.69 -7.90 29.56
N GLU A 42 -1.02 -9.04 29.29
CA GLU A 42 -0.64 -10.04 30.30
C GLU A 42 0.64 -9.67 31.08
N GLY A 43 1.23 -8.50 30.82
CA GLY A 43 2.30 -7.91 31.63
C GLY A 43 3.71 -7.93 31.01
N ALA A 44 3.88 -8.46 29.79
CA ALA A 44 5.16 -8.39 29.09
C ALA A 44 5.57 -6.93 28.83
N LYS A 45 6.87 -6.63 29.00
CA LYS A 45 7.45 -5.32 28.67
C LYS A 45 8.07 -5.36 27.28
N VAL A 46 8.08 -4.22 26.60
CA VAL A 46 8.65 -4.08 25.26
C VAL A 46 9.87 -3.17 25.33
N ALA A 47 11.03 -3.66 24.89
CA ALA A 47 12.27 -2.87 24.90
C ALA A 47 12.21 -1.72 23.90
N PHE A 48 11.74 -1.98 22.67
CA PHE A 48 11.58 -1.00 21.60
C PHE A 48 10.10 -0.96 21.16
N PRO A 49 9.28 -0.06 21.72
CA PRO A 49 7.86 0.02 21.40
C PRO A 49 7.64 0.48 19.95
N PRO A 50 6.50 0.12 19.32
CA PRO A 50 6.20 0.54 17.96
C PRO A 50 6.08 2.06 17.86
N GLU A 51 6.66 2.64 16.81
CA GLU A 51 6.47 4.04 16.48
C GLU A 51 5.09 4.26 15.85
N VAL A 52 4.33 5.19 16.42
CA VAL A 52 2.99 5.53 15.91
C VAL A 52 3.09 6.71 14.96
N VAL A 53 2.79 6.47 13.68
CA VAL A 53 2.60 7.54 12.70
C VAL A 53 1.21 8.15 12.94
N ARG A 54 1.17 9.31 13.62
CA ARG A 54 -0.10 9.93 14.04
C ARG A 54 -0.87 10.59 12.90
N LEU A 55 -0.15 11.22 11.98
CA LEU A 55 -0.71 11.93 10.83
C LEU A 55 -0.20 11.29 9.53
N PRO A 56 -0.58 10.04 9.23
CA PRO A 56 -0.35 9.47 7.90
C PRO A 56 -1.14 10.28 6.87
N LEU A 57 -0.78 10.17 5.59
CA LEU A 57 -1.45 10.91 4.49
C LEU A 57 -2.98 10.76 4.53
N GLY A 58 -3.48 9.55 4.80
CA GLY A 58 -4.91 9.29 4.93
C GLY A 58 -5.59 10.10 6.04
N ALA A 59 -4.94 10.29 7.18
CA ALA A 59 -5.48 11.10 8.28
C ALA A 59 -5.55 12.58 7.88
N VAL A 60 -4.49 13.13 7.28
CA VAL A 60 -4.43 14.54 6.88
C VAL A 60 -5.50 14.88 5.83
N ILE A 61 -5.72 13.99 4.87
CA ILE A 61 -6.80 14.14 3.86
C ILE A 61 -8.17 14.11 4.53
N SER A 62 -8.37 13.20 5.48
CA SER A 62 -9.63 13.09 6.24
C SER A 62 -9.90 14.35 7.10
N GLU A 63 -8.89 14.85 7.80
CA GLU A 63 -8.97 16.08 8.61
C GLU A 63 -9.28 17.33 7.77
N SER A 64 -8.89 17.31 6.49
CA SER A 64 -9.24 18.35 5.51
C SER A 64 -10.68 18.23 4.96
N GLY A 65 -11.46 17.27 5.46
CA GLY A 65 -12.85 17.02 5.05
C GLY A 65 -12.99 16.35 3.68
N TYR A 66 -11.89 15.85 3.11
CA TYR A 66 -11.90 15.24 1.79
C TYR A 66 -12.15 13.74 1.84
N LYS A 67 -12.91 13.26 0.84
CA LYS A 67 -13.14 11.83 0.64
C LYS A 67 -11.97 11.20 -0.10
N GLN A 68 -11.65 9.97 0.27
CA GLN A 68 -10.58 9.18 -0.32
C GLN A 68 -10.99 7.73 -0.54
N LEU A 69 -10.38 7.09 -1.54
CA LEU A 69 -10.61 5.68 -1.86
C LEU A 69 -9.31 4.89 -1.79
N ARG A 70 -9.34 3.72 -1.16
CA ARG A 70 -8.29 2.70 -1.22
C ARG A 70 -8.76 1.55 -2.10
N SER A 71 -7.97 1.15 -3.08
CA SER A 71 -8.31 0.06 -3.97
C SER A 71 -7.13 -0.88 -4.22
N CYS A 72 -7.37 -2.17 -4.10
CA CYS A 72 -6.38 -3.20 -4.43
C CYS A 72 -7.08 -4.56 -4.54
N GLU A 73 -6.28 -5.60 -4.79
CA GLU A 73 -6.69 -6.97 -4.53
C GLU A 73 -6.24 -7.48 -3.16
N SER A 74 -6.82 -8.59 -2.70
CA SER A 74 -6.69 -9.07 -1.30
C SER A 74 -5.25 -9.31 -0.84
N GLU A 75 -4.33 -9.71 -1.74
CA GLU A 75 -2.90 -9.86 -1.40
C GLU A 75 -2.26 -8.57 -0.87
N LYS A 76 -2.76 -7.41 -1.30
CA LYS A 76 -2.21 -6.10 -0.95
C LYS A 76 -3.13 -5.28 -0.04
N GLU A 77 -4.17 -5.89 0.54
CA GLU A 77 -5.15 -5.20 1.40
C GLU A 77 -4.49 -4.47 2.56
N ARG A 78 -3.62 -5.16 3.33
CA ARG A 78 -2.96 -4.55 4.49
C ARG A 78 -2.01 -3.42 4.11
N PHE A 79 -1.48 -3.42 2.88
CA PHE A 79 -0.56 -2.40 2.38
C PHE A 79 -1.29 -1.08 2.14
N VAL A 80 -2.46 -1.12 1.50
CA VAL A 80 -3.26 0.10 1.24
C VAL A 80 -4.14 0.51 2.41
N THR A 81 -4.27 -0.33 3.45
CA THR A 81 -5.06 -0.04 4.65
C THR A 81 -4.17 0.16 5.87
N PHE A 82 -3.82 -0.91 6.58
CA PHE A 82 -3.08 -0.88 7.84
C PHE A 82 -1.74 -0.16 7.73
N TYR A 83 -0.87 -0.54 6.79
CA TYR A 83 0.46 0.06 6.65
C TYR A 83 0.37 1.51 6.16
N PHE A 84 -0.43 1.79 5.13
CA PHE A 84 -0.66 3.16 4.65
C PHE A 84 -1.28 4.09 5.70
N ASN A 85 -2.10 3.56 6.61
CA ASN A 85 -2.67 4.30 7.74
C ASN A 85 -1.75 4.36 8.97
N GLY A 86 -0.46 4.08 8.82
CA GLY A 86 0.47 4.22 9.94
C GLY A 86 0.25 3.17 11.03
N GLN A 87 -0.04 1.92 10.62
CA GLN A 87 -0.34 0.78 11.49
C GLN A 87 -1.67 0.94 12.26
N GLN A 88 -2.66 1.59 11.64
CA GLN A 88 -4.02 1.72 12.17
C GLN A 88 -5.01 0.90 11.34
N GLU A 89 -5.76 0.01 12.00
CA GLU A 89 -6.72 -0.89 11.34
C GLU A 89 -7.98 -0.15 10.85
N SER A 90 -8.46 0.79 11.66
CA SER A 90 -9.68 1.56 11.39
C SER A 90 -9.50 2.47 10.18
N ALA A 91 -10.55 2.55 9.35
CA ALA A 91 -10.63 3.55 8.28
C ALA A 91 -10.83 4.94 8.89
N PHE A 92 -10.21 5.96 8.29
CA PHE A 92 -10.47 7.34 8.67
C PHE A 92 -11.85 7.81 8.16
N PRO A 93 -12.48 8.83 8.77
CA PRO A 93 -13.69 9.43 8.21
C PRO A 93 -13.52 9.82 6.74
N GLY A 94 -14.46 9.42 5.88
CA GLY A 94 -14.38 9.67 4.44
C GLY A 94 -13.41 8.76 3.66
N GLU A 95 -12.81 7.74 4.30
CA GLU A 95 -12.04 6.68 3.65
C GLU A 95 -12.96 5.51 3.25
N ASP A 96 -13.13 5.30 1.95
CA ASP A 96 -13.76 4.11 1.40
C ASP A 96 -12.70 3.08 0.97
N ARG A 97 -13.06 1.79 1.03
CA ARG A 97 -12.19 0.66 0.64
C ARG A 97 -12.87 -0.21 -0.40
N LEU A 98 -12.18 -0.48 -1.51
CA LEU A 98 -12.59 -1.34 -2.60
C LEU A 98 -11.57 -2.48 -2.75
N ILE A 99 -11.84 -3.61 -2.10
CA ILE A 99 -10.91 -4.76 -2.08
C ILE A 99 -11.46 -5.88 -2.96
N ILE A 100 -10.76 -6.16 -4.05
CA ILE A 100 -11.08 -7.25 -4.98
C ILE A 100 -10.43 -8.55 -4.52
N SER A 101 -11.09 -9.69 -4.70
CA SER A 101 -10.49 -10.97 -4.33
C SER A 101 -9.42 -11.37 -5.34
N SER A 102 -8.20 -11.63 -4.89
CA SER A 102 -7.14 -12.23 -5.69
C SER A 102 -7.55 -13.61 -6.22
N PRO A 103 -7.06 -14.02 -7.40
CA PRO A 103 -7.38 -15.34 -7.94
C PRO A 103 -6.82 -16.44 -7.05
N LYS A 104 -7.57 -17.52 -6.90
CA LYS A 104 -7.15 -18.66 -6.09
C LYS A 104 -6.35 -19.64 -6.93
N VAL A 105 -5.04 -19.43 -6.96
CA VAL A 105 -4.07 -20.27 -7.67
C VAL A 105 -2.93 -20.68 -6.74
N ALA A 106 -2.17 -21.70 -7.13
CA ALA A 106 -1.01 -22.14 -6.35
C ALA A 106 0.11 -21.08 -6.38
N THR A 107 0.39 -20.54 -7.57
CA THR A 107 1.36 -19.48 -7.82
C THR A 107 0.81 -18.55 -8.89
N TYR A 108 1.15 -17.26 -8.81
CA TYR A 108 0.54 -16.22 -9.66
C TYR A 108 1.10 -16.16 -11.08
N ASP A 109 2.17 -16.88 -11.40
CA ASP A 109 2.65 -17.05 -12.78
C ASP A 109 1.64 -17.76 -13.68
N LEU A 110 0.71 -18.54 -13.10
CA LEU A 110 -0.40 -19.17 -13.81
C LEU A 110 -1.47 -18.18 -14.27
N ILE A 111 -1.60 -17.04 -13.58
CA ILE A 111 -2.59 -15.97 -13.85
C ILE A 111 -1.90 -14.62 -13.61
N PRO A 112 -0.96 -14.20 -14.47
CA PRO A 112 -0.18 -12.97 -14.27
C PRO A 112 -1.03 -11.69 -14.36
N GLU A 113 -2.25 -11.76 -14.91
CA GLU A 113 -3.23 -10.67 -14.87
C GLU A 113 -3.77 -10.39 -13.46
N MET A 114 -3.65 -11.37 -12.56
CA MET A 114 -4.26 -11.36 -11.23
C MET A 114 -5.67 -10.75 -11.27
N SER A 115 -5.92 -9.70 -10.49
CA SER A 115 -7.18 -8.94 -10.53
C SER A 115 -7.03 -7.50 -11.03
N ALA A 116 -5.90 -7.14 -11.65
CA ALA A 116 -5.59 -5.76 -12.05
C ALA A 116 -6.68 -5.11 -12.91
N ARG A 117 -7.19 -5.84 -13.91
CA ARG A 117 -8.26 -5.33 -14.78
C ARG A 117 -9.55 -5.08 -14.01
N THR A 118 -9.95 -6.02 -13.15
CA THR A 118 -11.14 -5.89 -12.32
C THR A 118 -11.00 -4.75 -11.31
N VAL A 119 -9.83 -4.59 -10.68
CA VAL A 119 -9.52 -3.45 -9.81
C VAL A 119 -9.72 -2.14 -10.58
N THR A 120 -9.14 -2.03 -11.77
CA THR A 120 -9.22 -0.83 -12.61
C THR A 120 -10.65 -0.51 -13.03
N GLU A 121 -11.40 -1.50 -13.51
CA GLU A 121 -12.80 -1.34 -13.91
C GLU A 121 -13.68 -0.88 -12.76
N ASN A 122 -13.50 -1.45 -11.55
CA ASN A 122 -14.27 -1.05 -10.38
C ASN A 122 -13.90 0.36 -9.90
N VAL A 123 -12.62 0.75 -9.97
CA VAL A 123 -12.20 2.12 -9.64
C VAL A 123 -12.79 3.12 -10.63
N LEU A 124 -12.73 2.85 -11.93
CA LEU A 124 -13.33 3.69 -12.98
C LEU A 124 -14.85 3.82 -12.79
N ALA A 125 -15.54 2.72 -12.50
CA ALA A 125 -16.97 2.75 -12.19
C ALA A 125 -17.26 3.61 -10.95
N LYS A 126 -16.46 3.44 -9.90
CA LYS A 126 -16.60 4.19 -8.65
C LYS A 126 -16.37 5.69 -8.83
N MET A 127 -15.38 6.10 -9.63
CA MET A 127 -15.15 7.51 -9.97
C MET A 127 -16.30 8.12 -10.79
N LYS A 128 -16.92 7.32 -11.66
CA LYS A 128 -18.09 7.75 -12.44
C LYS A 128 -19.33 7.95 -11.55
N ASP A 129 -19.56 7.03 -10.61
CA ASP A 129 -20.71 7.08 -9.70
C ASP A 129 -20.54 8.13 -8.58
N PHE A 130 -19.29 8.36 -8.16
CA PHE A 130 -18.96 9.28 -7.08
C PHE A 130 -17.72 10.14 -7.44
N PRO A 131 -17.92 11.31 -8.07
CA PRO A 131 -16.82 12.14 -8.57
C PRO A 131 -16.11 12.97 -7.48
N ASP A 132 -16.55 12.94 -6.23
CA ASP A 132 -16.01 13.82 -5.18
C ASP A 132 -14.81 13.23 -4.40
N TYR A 133 -14.26 12.08 -4.81
CA TYR A 133 -13.00 11.61 -4.24
C TYR A 133 -11.87 12.57 -4.62
N LYS A 134 -11.18 13.13 -3.62
CA LYS A 134 -9.99 13.98 -3.84
C LYS A 134 -8.71 13.17 -3.92
N PHE A 135 -8.70 11.96 -3.37
CA PHE A 135 -7.55 11.08 -3.40
C PHE A 135 -7.97 9.64 -3.62
N ILE A 136 -7.27 8.94 -4.51
CA ILE A 136 -7.47 7.51 -4.77
C ILE A 136 -6.10 6.84 -4.74
N LEU A 137 -5.93 5.88 -3.84
CA LEU A 137 -4.75 5.02 -3.77
C LEU A 137 -5.10 3.68 -4.41
N ILE A 138 -4.32 3.27 -5.40
CA ILE A 138 -4.45 1.96 -6.05
C ILE A 138 -3.13 1.21 -5.89
N ASN A 139 -3.19 -0.04 -5.43
CA ASN A 139 -2.04 -0.95 -5.48
C ASN A 139 -2.31 -2.06 -6.50
N PHE A 140 -1.39 -2.21 -7.47
CA PHE A 140 -1.35 -3.33 -8.39
C PHE A 140 -0.33 -4.36 -7.89
N ALA A 141 -0.82 -5.54 -7.50
CA ALA A 141 0.00 -6.58 -6.88
C ALA A 141 0.92 -7.31 -7.88
N ASN A 142 0.59 -7.25 -9.17
CA ASN A 142 1.09 -8.15 -10.20
C ASN A 142 2.62 -8.21 -10.30
N PRO A 143 3.34 -7.08 -10.42
CA PRO A 143 4.79 -7.13 -10.65
C PRO A 143 5.54 -7.76 -9.47
N ASP A 144 5.01 -7.63 -8.27
CA ASP A 144 5.63 -8.19 -7.07
C ASP A 144 5.26 -9.66 -6.86
N MET A 145 3.96 -9.96 -6.82
CA MET A 145 3.46 -11.30 -6.53
C MET A 145 3.85 -12.31 -7.62
N VAL A 146 3.96 -11.86 -8.89
CA VAL A 146 4.45 -12.68 -9.99
C VAL A 146 5.98 -12.69 -10.04
N GLY A 147 6.65 -11.58 -9.67
CA GLY A 147 8.12 -11.53 -9.56
C GLY A 147 8.67 -12.58 -8.59
N HIS A 148 8.00 -12.77 -7.44
CA HIS A 148 8.33 -13.83 -6.46
C HIS A 148 8.27 -15.26 -7.00
N THR A 149 7.69 -15.50 -8.17
CA THR A 149 7.68 -16.84 -8.80
C THR A 149 8.96 -17.14 -9.56
N GLY A 150 9.75 -16.11 -9.90
CA GLY A 150 10.93 -16.23 -10.76
C GLY A 150 10.61 -16.55 -12.22
N ASN A 151 9.33 -16.61 -12.61
CA ASN A 151 8.92 -16.85 -13.98
C ASN A 151 9.00 -15.56 -14.80
N ILE A 152 10.12 -15.36 -15.49
CA ILE A 152 10.42 -14.14 -16.25
C ILE A 152 9.32 -13.80 -17.28
N GLY A 153 8.82 -14.81 -17.99
CA GLY A 153 7.77 -14.61 -18.99
C GLY A 153 6.46 -14.14 -18.36
N ALA A 154 6.07 -14.72 -17.23
CA ALA A 154 4.91 -14.29 -16.47
C ALA A 154 5.11 -12.90 -15.83
N GLY A 155 6.30 -12.60 -15.30
CA GLY A 155 6.65 -11.29 -14.74
C GLY A 155 6.56 -10.18 -15.79
N ALA A 156 7.09 -10.40 -17.00
CA ALA A 156 6.94 -9.48 -18.11
C ALA A 156 5.45 -9.26 -18.47
N LYS A 157 4.65 -10.33 -18.46
CA LYS A 157 3.21 -10.27 -18.74
C LYS A 157 2.45 -9.50 -17.66
N ALA A 158 2.81 -9.69 -16.39
CA ALA A 158 2.28 -8.94 -15.26
C ALA A 158 2.50 -7.43 -15.42
N CYS A 159 3.73 -7.01 -15.76
CA CYS A 159 4.05 -5.61 -16.02
C CYS A 159 3.23 -5.02 -17.19
N GLN A 160 3.07 -5.77 -18.29
CA GLN A 160 2.23 -5.34 -19.43
C GLN A 160 0.76 -5.11 -19.05
N ILE A 161 0.22 -5.91 -18.13
CA ILE A 161 -1.17 -5.77 -17.69
C ILE A 161 -1.33 -4.55 -16.80
N VAL A 162 -0.36 -4.28 -15.92
CA VAL A 162 -0.36 -3.05 -15.13
C VAL A 162 -0.27 -1.82 -16.04
N ASP A 163 0.61 -1.85 -17.05
CA ASP A 163 0.72 -0.77 -18.05
C ASP A 163 -0.61 -0.51 -18.78
N GLU A 164 -1.30 -1.56 -19.24
CA GLU A 164 -2.65 -1.46 -19.82
C GLU A 164 -3.64 -0.78 -18.86
N CYS A 165 -3.61 -1.14 -17.58
CA CYS A 165 -4.48 -0.59 -16.55
C CYS A 165 -4.16 0.89 -16.25
N LEU A 166 -2.87 1.25 -16.18
CA LEU A 166 -2.42 2.62 -16.02
C LEU A 166 -2.88 3.50 -17.20
N GLY A 167 -2.86 2.99 -18.43
CA GLY A 167 -3.39 3.69 -19.60
C GLY A 167 -4.88 4.04 -19.46
N LYS A 168 -5.71 3.10 -19.00
CA LYS A 168 -7.15 3.35 -18.77
C LYS A 168 -7.39 4.39 -17.67
N LEU A 169 -6.58 4.35 -16.60
CA LEU A 169 -6.65 5.34 -15.52
C LEU A 169 -6.20 6.72 -15.99
N TYR A 170 -5.13 6.78 -16.78
CA TYR A 170 -4.61 8.00 -17.38
C TYR A 170 -5.69 8.72 -18.22
N ASP A 171 -6.37 8.00 -19.11
CA ASP A 171 -7.42 8.57 -19.96
C ASP A 171 -8.52 9.20 -19.11
N HIS A 172 -8.94 8.52 -18.04
CA HIS A 172 -9.95 9.04 -17.13
C HIS A 172 -9.45 10.26 -16.35
N ILE A 173 -8.31 10.16 -15.68
CA ILE A 173 -7.80 11.24 -14.81
C ILE A 173 -7.52 12.52 -15.60
N THR A 174 -6.94 12.40 -16.80
CA THR A 174 -6.68 13.56 -17.65
C THR A 174 -7.94 14.17 -18.25
N ALA A 175 -8.98 13.37 -18.53
CA ALA A 175 -10.28 13.90 -18.96
C ALA A 175 -10.89 14.86 -17.92
N TYR A 176 -10.63 14.63 -16.62
CA TYR A 176 -11.12 15.46 -15.51
C TYR A 176 -10.07 16.44 -14.95
N ASN A 177 -8.98 16.71 -15.70
CA ASN A 177 -7.88 17.60 -15.28
C ASN A 177 -7.27 17.23 -13.91
N GLY A 178 -7.29 15.94 -13.56
CA GLY A 178 -6.72 15.44 -12.32
C GLY A 178 -5.20 15.28 -12.39
N PHE A 179 -4.65 14.77 -11.29
CA PHE A 179 -3.26 14.38 -11.16
C PHE A 179 -3.16 12.88 -10.95
N MET A 180 -2.27 12.23 -11.70
CA MET A 180 -1.92 10.82 -11.51
C MET A 180 -0.45 10.74 -11.15
N ILE A 181 -0.15 10.07 -10.03
CA ILE A 181 1.22 9.79 -9.60
C ILE A 181 1.41 8.28 -9.67
N VAL A 182 2.40 7.84 -10.44
CA VAL A 182 2.79 6.42 -10.54
C VAL A 182 4.13 6.24 -9.84
N THR A 183 4.15 5.33 -8.86
CA THR A 183 5.36 4.97 -8.11
C THR A 183 5.26 3.53 -7.62
N SER A 184 6.30 3.02 -6.94
CA SER A 184 6.34 1.69 -6.34
C SER A 184 6.85 1.78 -4.90
N ASP A 185 6.50 0.81 -4.06
CA ASP A 185 7.05 0.67 -2.70
C ASP A 185 8.45 0.05 -2.69
N HIS A 186 8.78 -0.78 -3.68
CA HIS A 186 10.12 -1.34 -3.92
C HIS A 186 10.25 -1.90 -5.35
N GLY A 187 11.42 -2.45 -5.68
CA GLY A 187 11.67 -3.24 -6.89
C GLY A 187 11.48 -4.75 -6.67
N ASN A 188 11.32 -5.49 -7.76
CA ASN A 188 11.25 -6.96 -7.84
C ASN A 188 11.43 -7.40 -9.31
N CYS A 189 10.36 -7.27 -10.10
CA CYS A 189 10.27 -7.76 -11.48
C CYS A 189 11.34 -7.23 -12.46
N GLU A 190 12.00 -6.12 -12.16
CA GLU A 190 13.08 -5.57 -12.99
C GLU A 190 14.41 -6.34 -12.84
N GLN A 191 14.56 -7.14 -11.78
CA GLN A 191 15.74 -7.97 -11.52
C GLN A 191 15.31 -9.38 -11.09
N MET A 192 14.98 -10.24 -12.06
CA MET A 192 14.60 -11.65 -11.83
C MET A 192 15.72 -12.64 -12.15
N ILE A 193 16.92 -12.14 -12.46
CA ILE A 193 18.14 -12.94 -12.63
C ILE A 193 19.21 -12.28 -11.79
N ASP A 194 19.84 -13.05 -10.91
CA ASP A 194 20.99 -12.58 -10.15
C ASP A 194 22.18 -12.39 -11.12
N SER A 195 22.68 -11.16 -11.19
CA SER A 195 23.72 -10.78 -12.16
C SER A 195 25.10 -11.40 -11.87
N GLN A 196 25.33 -11.95 -10.68
CA GLN A 196 26.60 -12.55 -10.28
C GLN A 196 26.63 -14.06 -10.51
N THR A 197 25.50 -14.73 -10.26
CA THR A 197 25.35 -16.18 -10.28
C THR A 197 24.62 -16.69 -11.52
N GLY A 198 23.78 -15.86 -12.15
CA GLY A 198 22.92 -16.24 -13.27
C GLY A 198 21.68 -17.04 -12.84
N GLU A 199 21.49 -17.27 -11.54
CA GLU A 199 20.32 -17.95 -11.00
C GLU A 199 19.08 -17.06 -11.02
N ILE A 200 17.92 -17.70 -10.91
CA ILE A 200 16.64 -17.00 -10.78
C ILE A 200 16.60 -16.26 -9.44
N GLU A 201 16.30 -14.97 -9.51
CA GLU A 201 16.07 -14.13 -8.34
C GLU A 201 14.55 -13.97 -8.12
N THR A 202 14.12 -14.23 -6.89
CA THR A 202 12.71 -14.16 -6.46
C THR A 202 12.48 -13.12 -5.38
N GLU A 203 13.53 -12.48 -4.87
CA GLU A 203 13.46 -11.50 -3.82
C GLU A 203 13.32 -10.06 -4.35
N HIS A 204 13.00 -9.14 -3.45
CA HIS A 204 12.99 -7.72 -3.78
C HIS A 204 14.39 -7.22 -4.14
N SER A 205 14.43 -6.18 -4.96
CA SER A 205 15.68 -5.45 -5.23
C SER A 205 15.78 -4.17 -4.39
N ALA A 206 17.00 -3.64 -4.29
CA ALA A 206 17.27 -2.31 -3.75
C ALA A 206 17.28 -1.22 -4.84
N ASN A 207 16.76 -1.51 -6.04
CA ASN A 207 16.75 -0.56 -7.15
C ASN A 207 15.83 0.64 -6.83
N PRO A 208 16.15 1.84 -7.35
CA PRO A 208 15.26 2.98 -7.22
C PRO A 208 13.93 2.73 -7.95
N VAL A 209 12.84 3.20 -7.35
CA VAL A 209 11.49 3.10 -7.93
C VAL A 209 11.16 4.34 -8.78
N PRO A 210 10.28 4.20 -9.79
CA PRO A 210 9.83 5.36 -10.55
C PRO A 210 9.02 6.32 -9.68
N PHE A 211 9.08 7.60 -10.02
CA PHE A 211 8.09 8.59 -9.60
C PHE A 211 7.68 9.39 -10.85
N ILE A 212 6.48 9.13 -11.35
CA ILE A 212 5.97 9.73 -12.59
C ILE A 212 4.73 10.53 -12.23
N ALA A 213 4.79 11.84 -12.46
CA ALA A 213 3.69 12.76 -12.23
C ALA A 213 3.04 13.14 -13.57
N ILE A 214 1.73 12.92 -13.68
CA ILE A 214 0.98 13.09 -14.92
C ILE A 214 -0.23 13.99 -14.65
N SER A 215 -0.33 15.09 -15.40
CA SER A 215 -1.49 15.96 -15.40
C SER A 215 -1.51 16.83 -16.64
N LYS A 216 -2.70 17.28 -17.07
CA LYS A 216 -2.83 18.31 -18.12
C LYS A 216 -2.13 19.62 -17.77
N TYR A 217 -1.98 19.95 -16.48
CA TYR A 217 -1.21 21.13 -16.06
C TYR A 217 0.28 21.06 -16.44
N LEU A 218 0.80 19.84 -16.63
CA LEU A 218 2.19 19.55 -17.01
C LEU A 218 2.34 19.27 -18.52
N GLU A 219 1.25 19.32 -19.29
CA GLU A 219 1.29 19.03 -20.73
C GLU A 219 2.21 20.01 -21.47
N GLY A 220 3.12 19.47 -22.29
CA GLY A 220 4.13 20.27 -23.00
C GLY A 220 5.29 20.77 -22.13
N LYS A 221 5.37 20.39 -20.85
CA LYS A 221 6.41 20.81 -19.90
C LYS A 221 7.16 19.59 -19.32
N PRO A 222 7.87 18.79 -20.14
CA PRO A 222 8.62 17.65 -19.62
C PRO A 222 9.77 18.16 -18.72
N VAL A 223 9.79 17.67 -17.49
CA VAL A 223 10.83 18.01 -16.50
C VAL A 223 11.32 16.73 -15.84
N THR A 224 12.63 16.54 -15.85
CA THR A 224 13.26 15.50 -15.03
C THR A 224 13.33 15.99 -13.59
N LEU A 225 12.63 15.30 -12.69
CA LEU A 225 12.64 15.62 -11.27
C LEU A 225 13.97 15.21 -10.63
N THR A 226 14.33 15.88 -9.54
CA THR A 226 15.44 15.41 -8.70
C THR A 226 15.04 14.14 -7.96
N SER A 227 16.00 13.22 -7.76
CA SER A 227 15.76 11.99 -7.01
C SER A 227 15.30 12.28 -5.59
N GLY A 228 14.41 11.45 -5.06
CA GLY A 228 13.87 11.57 -3.70
C GLY A 228 13.80 10.23 -2.99
N ILE A 229 13.06 10.18 -1.90
CA ILE A 229 12.74 8.98 -1.12
C ILE A 229 11.23 8.78 -1.03
N LEU A 230 10.77 7.59 -0.62
CA LEU A 230 9.33 7.29 -0.49
C LEU A 230 8.60 8.26 0.45
N ALA A 231 9.29 8.79 1.48
CA ALA A 231 8.73 9.77 2.40
C ALA A 231 8.37 11.11 1.73
N ASP A 232 8.87 11.39 0.53
CA ASP A 232 8.57 12.60 -0.25
C ASP A 232 7.22 12.51 -0.98
N VAL A 233 6.66 11.31 -1.16
CA VAL A 233 5.40 11.10 -1.90
C VAL A 233 4.22 11.77 -1.19
N ALA A 234 4.09 11.58 0.13
CA ALA A 234 2.96 12.14 0.87
C ALA A 234 2.93 13.68 0.90
N PRO A 235 4.04 14.38 1.21
CA PRO A 235 4.12 15.85 1.06
C PRO A 235 3.79 16.31 -0.36
N THR A 236 4.26 15.59 -1.38
CA THR A 236 3.96 15.91 -2.79
C THR A 236 2.46 15.83 -3.08
N VAL A 237 1.79 14.75 -2.65
CA VAL A 237 0.33 14.61 -2.78
C VAL A 237 -0.42 15.73 -2.05
N LEU A 238 -0.02 16.07 -0.82
CA LEU A 238 -0.68 17.14 -0.06
C LEU A 238 -0.56 18.51 -0.77
N ASN A 239 0.60 18.82 -1.35
CA ASN A 239 0.79 20.05 -2.12
C ASN A 239 -0.11 20.09 -3.37
N VAL A 240 -0.20 18.98 -4.11
CA VAL A 240 -1.12 18.86 -5.26
C VAL A 240 -2.58 19.07 -4.85
N LEU A 241 -2.95 18.64 -3.64
CA LEU A 241 -4.30 18.83 -3.08
C LEU A 241 -4.52 20.23 -2.45
N GLY A 242 -3.49 21.07 -2.39
CA GLY A 242 -3.53 22.37 -1.72
C GLY A 242 -3.72 22.26 -0.20
N ILE A 243 -3.29 21.16 0.41
CA ILE A 243 -3.37 20.90 1.85
C ILE A 243 -2.03 21.23 2.50
N GLN A 244 -2.06 21.93 3.64
CA GLN A 244 -0.84 22.22 4.40
C GLN A 244 -0.17 20.94 4.89
N VAL A 245 1.12 20.77 4.57
CA VAL A 245 1.92 19.64 5.05
C VAL A 245 2.17 19.77 6.56
N PRO A 246 1.82 18.76 7.38
CA PRO A 246 2.11 18.76 8.81
C PRO A 246 3.61 18.78 9.11
N GLY A 247 4.01 19.45 10.18
CA GLY A 247 5.43 19.60 10.54
C GLY A 247 6.17 18.29 10.90
N ASN A 248 5.44 17.20 11.15
CA ASN A 248 6.02 15.88 11.36
C ASN A 248 6.21 15.06 10.07
N MET A 249 5.76 15.56 8.91
CA MET A 249 6.13 15.01 7.59
C MET A 249 7.41 15.71 7.12
N THR A 250 8.55 15.06 7.31
CA THR A 250 9.87 15.64 7.02
C THR A 250 10.35 15.43 5.58
N GLY A 251 9.59 14.69 4.76
CA GLY A 251 9.84 14.58 3.32
C GLY A 251 9.56 15.90 2.61
N ARG A 252 10.01 16.01 1.36
CA ARG A 252 9.86 17.22 0.54
C ARG A 252 8.83 17.05 -0.57
N ASN A 253 8.34 18.17 -1.10
CA ASN A 253 7.52 18.18 -2.30
C ASN A 253 8.41 17.98 -3.55
N LEU A 254 8.27 16.85 -4.24
CA LEU A 254 9.02 16.56 -5.47
C LEU A 254 8.57 17.42 -6.66
N LEU A 255 7.43 18.10 -6.55
CA LEU A 255 6.86 18.97 -7.58
C LEU A 255 6.92 20.47 -7.22
N GLU A 256 7.69 20.85 -6.20
CA GLU A 256 7.75 22.25 -5.70
C GLU A 256 8.08 23.29 -6.78
N SER A 257 8.88 22.93 -7.79
CA SER A 257 9.22 23.84 -8.89
C SER A 257 8.13 23.93 -9.99
N LEU A 258 7.07 23.13 -9.88
CA LEU A 258 6.06 22.93 -10.93
C LEU A 258 4.63 23.24 -10.48
N VAL A 259 4.34 23.07 -9.18
CA VAL A 259 3.00 23.17 -8.58
C VAL A 259 3.07 23.93 -7.26
#